data_AF-A0A094HU33-F1
#
_entry.id   AF-A0A094HU33-F1
#
_cell.length_a   1.000
_cell.length_b   1.000
_cell.length_c   1.000
_cell.angle_alpha   90.00
_cell.angle_beta   90.00
_cell.angle_gamma   90.00
#
_symmetry.space_group_name_H-M   'P 1'
#
loop_
_entity.id
_entity.type
_entity.pdbx_description
1 polymer ?
#
loop_
_entity_poly.entity_id
_entity_poly.type
_entity_poly.pdbx_seq_one_letter_code
_entity_poly.pdbx_strand_id
1 'polypeptide(L)'
;MAAVFCCTLGPKPYRPQILSHEAKFEAFLRWMPAAQDASTGGVTEGRRILSDDSSVYAVQVVRQVNYGPLESKRYFVSGDGERGTTFHEITEGDLIEANFEKLNSYKNFKCDTHNKFFEFNLYQKNPVNEHHWRANIARPAGEIDIRPR
;
A
#
# COMPACT_ATOMS: atom_id res chain seq x y z
N MET A 1 0.47 -11.31 13.50
CA MET A 1 0.20 -10.22 12.54
C MET A 1 -1.31 -10.02 12.44
N ALA A 2 -1.79 -8.78 12.41
CA ALA A 2 -3.22 -8.53 12.22
C ALA A 2 -3.60 -8.79 10.74
N ALA A 3 -4.77 -9.37 10.51
CA ALA A 3 -5.29 -9.62 9.16
C ALA A 3 -5.44 -8.28 8.38
N VAL A 4 -4.99 -8.26 7.12
CA VAL A 4 -5.17 -7.10 6.22
C VAL A 4 -6.65 -6.87 5.98
N PHE A 5 -7.39 -7.93 5.63
CA PHE A 5 -8.84 -7.90 5.44
C PHE A 5 -9.58 -8.48 6.64
N CYS A 6 -10.81 -8.01 6.84
CA CYS A 6 -11.73 -8.54 7.84
C CYS A 6 -12.44 -9.82 7.40
N CYS A 7 -12.37 -10.19 6.11
CA CYS A 7 -13.02 -11.37 5.53
C CYS A 7 -12.03 -12.20 4.74
N THR A 8 -12.19 -13.52 4.76
CA THR A 8 -11.42 -14.48 3.95
C THR A 8 -11.67 -14.32 2.44
N LEU A 9 -12.88 -13.94 2.07
CA LEU A 9 -13.27 -13.64 0.67
C LEU A 9 -12.80 -12.25 0.18
N GLY A 10 -12.14 -11.47 1.02
CA GLY A 10 -11.71 -10.10 0.69
C GLY A 10 -12.86 -9.06 0.66
N PRO A 11 -12.54 -7.78 0.45
CA PRO A 11 -13.52 -6.69 0.42
C PRO A 11 -14.15 -6.54 -0.98
N LYS A 12 -15.39 -6.05 -1.04
CA LYS A 12 -16.12 -5.84 -2.31
C LYS A 12 -15.81 -4.46 -2.90
N PRO A 13 -15.73 -4.30 -4.23
CA PRO A 13 -15.51 -2.99 -4.85
C PRO A 13 -16.58 -1.98 -4.44
N TYR A 14 -16.15 -0.78 -4.07
CA TYR A 14 -17.03 0.33 -3.77
C TYR A 14 -17.08 1.28 -4.97
N ARG A 15 -18.19 1.25 -5.71
CA ARG A 15 -18.40 1.92 -7.02
C ARG A 15 -17.41 1.41 -8.09
N PRO A 16 -17.80 0.39 -8.88
CA PRO A 16 -16.90 -0.19 -9.88
C PRO A 16 -16.66 0.81 -11.02
N GLN A 17 -15.51 1.49 -10.98
CA GLN A 17 -14.90 2.15 -12.13
C GLN A 17 -13.69 1.33 -12.56
N ILE A 18 -13.52 1.17 -13.87
CA ILE A 18 -12.32 0.56 -14.45
C ILE A 18 -11.23 1.63 -14.46
N LEU A 19 -10.12 1.37 -13.79
CA LEU A 19 -8.99 2.29 -13.69
C LEU A 19 -7.85 1.86 -14.61
N SER A 20 -6.97 2.79 -14.96
CA SER A 20 -5.78 2.54 -15.81
C SER A 20 -4.84 1.46 -15.24
N HIS A 21 -4.87 1.22 -13.93
CA HIS A 21 -4.04 0.23 -13.25
C HIS A 21 -4.86 -0.88 -12.58
N GLU A 22 -6.04 -1.19 -13.12
CA GLU A 22 -6.94 -2.24 -12.61
C GLU A 22 -6.22 -3.57 -12.38
N ALA A 23 -5.39 -4.01 -13.34
CA ALA A 23 -4.64 -5.25 -13.26
C ALA A 23 -3.75 -5.35 -12.01
N LYS A 24 -3.14 -4.22 -11.58
CA LYS A 24 -2.30 -4.17 -10.37
C LYS A 24 -3.13 -4.35 -9.09
N PHE A 25 -4.33 -3.75 -9.05
CA PHE A 25 -5.26 -3.94 -7.93
C PHE A 25 -5.79 -5.37 -7.86
N GLU A 26 -6.14 -5.96 -9.02
CA GLU A 26 -6.62 -7.35 -9.10
C GLU A 26 -5.53 -8.37 -8.73
N ALA A 27 -4.28 -8.15 -9.17
CA ALA A 27 -3.14 -8.98 -8.78
C ALA A 27 -2.99 -9.02 -7.25
N PHE A 28 -3.06 -7.85 -6.60
CA PHE A 28 -2.98 -7.76 -5.15
C PHE A 28 -4.15 -8.45 -4.43
N LEU A 29 -5.39 -8.25 -4.91
CA LEU A 29 -6.58 -8.91 -4.35
C LEU A 29 -6.53 -10.43 -4.48
N ARG A 30 -5.94 -10.94 -5.57
CA ARG A 30 -5.78 -12.39 -5.80
C ARG A 30 -4.70 -13.01 -4.94
N TRP A 31 -3.61 -12.28 -4.67
CA TRP A 31 -2.52 -12.75 -3.83
C TRP A 31 -2.88 -12.74 -2.33
N MET A 32 -3.61 -11.72 -1.87
CA MET A 32 -3.79 -11.47 -0.43
C MET A 32 -4.41 -12.64 0.37
N PRO A 33 -5.46 -13.35 -0.09
CA PRO A 33 -6.04 -14.44 0.68
C PRO A 33 -5.03 -15.54 1.00
N ALA A 34 -4.19 -15.91 0.02
CA ALA A 34 -3.13 -16.91 0.22
C ALA A 34 -2.02 -16.40 1.16
N ALA A 35 -1.76 -15.09 1.16
CA ALA A 35 -0.76 -14.46 2.00
C ALA A 35 -1.21 -14.22 3.45
N GLN A 36 -2.53 -14.25 3.73
CA GLN A 36 -3.02 -14.19 5.11
C GLN A 36 -2.67 -15.48 5.88
N ASP A 37 -2.59 -16.61 5.19
CA ASP A 37 -2.27 -17.91 5.76
C ASP A 37 -0.76 -18.22 5.73
N ALA A 38 -0.03 -17.64 4.77
CA ALA A 38 1.41 -17.79 4.63
C ALA A 38 2.19 -16.67 5.35
N SER A 39 3.11 -17.04 6.22
CA SER A 39 4.09 -16.11 6.82
C SER A 39 5.05 -15.62 5.73
N THR A 40 4.63 -14.62 4.96
CA THR A 40 5.37 -14.14 3.80
C THR A 40 6.60 -13.36 4.28
N GLY A 41 7.77 -13.68 3.70
CA GLY A 41 9.07 -13.11 4.07
C GLY A 41 8.99 -11.61 4.34
N GLY A 42 9.46 -11.23 5.53
CA GLY A 42 9.24 -9.91 6.12
C GLY A 42 9.93 -8.75 5.40
N VAL A 43 9.86 -7.58 6.03
CA VAL A 43 10.31 -6.26 5.57
C VAL A 43 11.65 -6.26 4.81
N THR A 44 12.59 -7.12 5.19
CA THR A 44 13.90 -7.26 4.55
C THR A 44 13.82 -7.61 3.06
N GLU A 45 12.91 -8.49 2.66
CA GLU A 45 12.78 -8.90 1.27
C GLU A 45 12.11 -7.82 0.43
N GLY A 46 11.09 -7.15 1.00
CA GLY A 46 10.47 -5.99 0.37
C GLY A 46 11.47 -4.85 0.10
N ARG A 47 12.41 -4.62 1.01
CA ARG A 47 13.46 -3.60 0.83
C ARG A 47 14.45 -3.93 -0.29
N ARG A 48 14.74 -5.22 -0.51
CA ARG A 48 15.54 -5.66 -1.67
C ARG A 48 14.82 -5.36 -2.96
N ILE A 49 13.52 -5.69 -3.02
CA ILE A 49 12.69 -5.44 -4.20
C ILE A 49 12.60 -3.95 -4.53
N LEU A 50 12.46 -3.08 -3.53
CA LEU A 50 12.44 -1.61 -3.73
C LEU A 50 13.75 -1.06 -4.33
N SER A 51 14.87 -1.74 -4.07
CA SER A 51 16.18 -1.36 -4.59
C SER A 51 16.38 -1.83 -6.04
N ASP A 52 15.57 -2.79 -6.48
CA ASP A 52 15.61 -3.36 -7.83
C ASP A 52 14.78 -2.51 -8.82
N ASP A 53 14.83 -2.91 -10.09
CA ASP A 53 14.28 -2.34 -11.32
C ASP A 53 13.10 -1.33 -11.30
N SER A 54 12.95 -0.58 -12.40
CA SER A 54 11.88 0.45 -12.58
C SER A 54 10.45 -0.09 -12.71
N SER A 55 10.30 -1.42 -12.86
CA SER A 55 9.00 -2.10 -13.02
C SER A 55 8.29 -2.37 -11.69
N VAL A 56 8.96 -2.07 -10.57
CA VAL A 56 8.45 -2.27 -9.21
C VAL A 56 7.34 -1.26 -8.91
N TYR A 57 6.28 -1.74 -8.28
CA TYR A 57 5.20 -0.90 -7.75
C TYR A 57 4.84 -1.34 -6.34
N ALA A 58 4.28 -0.41 -5.58
CA ALA A 58 3.77 -0.68 -4.26
C ALA A 58 2.28 -0.34 -4.15
N VAL A 59 1.61 -1.07 -3.29
CA VAL A 59 0.21 -0.94 -2.94
C VAL A 59 0.12 -0.55 -1.48
N GLN A 60 -0.44 0.62 -1.21
CA GLN A 60 -0.85 1.00 0.13
C GLN A 60 -2.28 0.52 0.35
N VAL A 61 -2.51 -0.15 1.48
CA VAL A 61 -3.82 -0.53 1.97
C VAL A 61 -4.14 0.29 3.21
N VAL A 62 -5.12 1.16 3.08
CA VAL A 62 -5.71 1.89 4.20
C VAL A 62 -6.98 1.17 4.63
N ARG A 63 -7.08 0.80 5.91
CA ARG A 63 -8.31 0.27 6.51
C ARG A 63 -8.90 1.32 7.44
N GLN A 64 -10.20 1.55 7.31
CA GLN A 64 -10.95 2.48 8.14
C GLN A 64 -12.32 1.89 8.50
N VAL A 65 -12.86 2.32 9.63
CA VAL A 65 -14.28 2.10 9.92
C VAL A 65 -15.09 3.04 9.03
N ASN A 66 -16.24 2.59 8.52
CA ASN A 66 -17.12 3.46 7.73
C ASN A 66 -17.48 4.74 8.51
N TYR A 67 -17.15 5.92 7.96
CA TYR A 67 -17.27 7.23 8.62
C TYR A 67 -16.58 7.32 10.00
N GLY A 68 -15.56 6.50 10.24
CA GLY A 68 -14.89 6.40 11.53
C GLY A 68 -13.38 6.53 11.43
N PRO A 69 -12.65 6.19 12.51
CA PRO A 69 -11.20 6.32 12.55
C PRO A 69 -10.50 5.35 11.59
N LEU A 70 -9.31 5.77 11.15
CA LEU A 70 -8.37 4.93 10.43
C LEU A 70 -7.82 3.87 11.39
N GLU A 71 -7.92 2.61 11.00
CA GLU A 71 -7.48 1.47 11.82
C GLU A 71 -6.09 0.99 11.46
N SER A 72 -5.75 1.00 10.18
CA SER A 72 -4.43 0.58 9.72
C SER A 72 -4.05 1.21 8.39
N LYS A 73 -2.75 1.35 8.19
CA LYS A 73 -2.11 1.79 6.96
C LYS A 73 -0.91 0.87 6.75
N ARG A 74 -0.97 0.05 5.71
CA ARG A 74 0.06 -0.97 5.41
C ARG A 74 0.51 -0.82 3.97
N TYR A 75 1.74 -1.21 3.68
CA TYR A 75 2.35 -1.04 2.37
C TYR A 75 2.92 -2.37 1.91
N PHE A 76 2.73 -2.66 0.63
CA PHE A 76 3.15 -3.90 0.03
C PHE A 76 3.83 -3.60 -1.29
N VAL A 77 4.96 -4.23 -1.57
CA VAL A 77 5.68 -4.07 -2.83
C VAL A 77 5.70 -5.38 -3.60
N SER A 78 5.65 -5.29 -4.93
CA SER A 78 5.88 -6.45 -5.80
C SER A 78 6.99 -6.17 -6.81
N GLY A 79 7.88 -7.15 -6.95
CA GLY A 79 8.97 -7.14 -7.94
C GLY A 79 8.55 -7.63 -9.33
N ASP A 80 7.37 -8.27 -9.45
CA ASP A 80 6.96 -8.97 -10.67
C ASP A 80 6.21 -8.08 -11.68
N GLY A 81 6.32 -6.76 -11.54
CA GLY A 81 5.59 -5.80 -12.37
C GLY A 81 4.07 -6.03 -12.37
N GLU A 82 3.37 -5.75 -13.47
CA GLU A 82 1.90 -5.82 -13.53
C GLU A 82 1.30 -7.21 -13.25
N ARG A 83 2.12 -8.28 -13.26
CA ARG A 83 1.69 -9.63 -12.91
C ARG A 83 1.58 -9.87 -11.41
N GLY A 84 2.35 -9.13 -10.60
CA GLY A 84 2.24 -9.08 -9.14
C GLY A 84 2.01 -10.45 -8.48
N THR A 85 2.92 -11.41 -8.66
CA THR A 85 2.69 -12.78 -8.16
C THR A 85 2.99 -12.94 -6.69
N THR A 86 3.95 -12.18 -6.17
CA THR A 86 4.28 -12.13 -4.74
C THR A 86 4.39 -10.68 -4.28
N PHE A 87 3.88 -10.41 -3.08
CA PHE A 87 4.04 -9.11 -2.44
C PHE A 87 4.71 -9.25 -1.08
N HIS A 88 5.47 -8.22 -0.70
CA HIS A 88 6.15 -8.15 0.58
C HIS A 88 5.75 -6.88 1.31
N GLU A 89 5.47 -7.00 2.60
CA GLU A 89 5.15 -5.84 3.43
C GLU A 89 6.40 -4.99 3.66
N ILE A 90 6.25 -3.68 3.48
CA ILE A 90 7.29 -2.67 3.66
C ILE A 90 6.75 -1.51 4.52
N THR A 91 7.64 -0.60 4.91
CA THR A 91 7.24 0.60 5.66
C THR A 91 7.08 1.81 4.72
N GLU A 92 6.37 2.83 5.22
CA GLU A 92 6.31 4.13 4.54
C GLU A 92 7.70 4.74 4.36
N GLY A 93 8.59 4.55 5.35
CA GLY A 93 9.98 5.00 5.28
C GLY A 93 10.74 4.36 4.13
N ASP A 94 10.52 3.06 3.86
CA ASP A 94 11.20 2.37 2.76
C ASP A 94 10.76 2.90 1.38
N LEU A 95 9.47 3.21 1.20
CA LEU A 95 8.96 3.83 -0.03
C LEU A 95 9.58 5.21 -0.27
N ILE A 96 9.62 5.99 0.80
CA ILE A 96 10.22 7.31 0.84
C ILE A 96 11.68 7.20 0.43
N GLU A 97 12.47 6.38 1.12
CA GLU A 97 13.89 6.15 0.82
C GLU A 97 14.16 5.67 -0.61
N ALA A 98 13.27 4.85 -1.16
CA ALA A 98 13.38 4.32 -2.52
C ALA A 98 12.83 5.26 -3.61
N ASN A 99 12.44 6.49 -3.26
CA ASN A 99 11.89 7.50 -4.17
C ASN A 99 10.59 7.06 -4.89
N PHE A 100 9.70 6.40 -4.15
CA PHE A 100 8.37 6.04 -4.64
C PHE A 100 7.38 7.17 -4.42
N GLU A 101 6.63 7.50 -5.47
CA GLU A 101 5.58 8.52 -5.41
C GLU A 101 4.20 7.91 -5.57
N LYS A 102 3.21 8.49 -4.88
CA LYS A 102 1.81 8.09 -4.97
C LYS A 102 1.29 8.41 -6.38
N LEU A 103 0.84 7.39 -7.10
CA LEU A 103 0.13 7.57 -8.35
C LEU A 103 -1.26 8.15 -8.08
N ASN A 104 -1.78 8.95 -9.03
CA ASN A 104 -3.17 9.40 -9.00
C ASN A 104 -4.14 8.27 -9.40
N SER A 105 -4.01 7.13 -8.73
CA SER A 105 -4.77 5.91 -9.00
C SER A 105 -5.04 5.22 -7.68
N TYR A 106 -6.30 5.26 -7.29
CA TYR A 106 -6.78 4.70 -6.05
C TYR A 106 -8.10 3.96 -6.29
N LYS A 107 -8.34 2.91 -5.52
CA LYS A 107 -9.57 2.13 -5.59
C LYS A 107 -10.11 1.86 -4.20
N ASN A 108 -11.42 2.06 -4.06
CA ASN A 108 -12.10 1.86 -2.79
C ASN A 108 -12.83 0.51 -2.79
N PHE A 109 -12.78 -0.15 -1.64
CA PHE A 109 -13.48 -1.38 -1.35
C PHE A 109 -14.20 -1.24 -0.02
N LYS A 110 -15.24 -2.02 0.18
CA LYS A 110 -15.99 -2.08 1.43
C LYS A 110 -16.30 -3.50 1.84
N CYS A 111 -16.43 -3.70 3.14
CA CYS A 111 -17.02 -4.89 3.71
C CYS A 111 -18.28 -4.46 4.48
N ASP A 112 -19.45 -4.77 3.92
CA ASP A 112 -20.73 -4.45 4.55
C ASP A 112 -20.92 -5.23 5.87
N THR A 113 -20.45 -6.48 5.94
CA THR A 113 -20.57 -7.35 7.13
C THR A 113 -19.85 -6.80 8.37
N HIS A 114 -18.69 -6.17 8.19
CA HIS A 114 -17.86 -5.65 9.29
C HIS A 114 -17.85 -4.12 9.37
N ASN A 115 -18.66 -3.45 8.54
CA ASN A 115 -18.71 -1.99 8.42
C ASN A 115 -17.32 -1.34 8.22
N LYS A 116 -16.50 -1.95 7.36
CA LYS A 116 -15.12 -1.49 7.05
C LYS A 116 -15.02 -0.96 5.64
N PHE A 117 -14.18 0.05 5.48
CA PHE A 117 -13.77 0.58 4.19
C PHE A 117 -12.27 0.37 4.01
N PHE A 118 -11.89 0.13 2.77
CA PHE A 118 -10.52 -0.07 2.35
C PHE A 118 -10.22 0.85 1.17
N GLU A 119 -9.14 1.61 1.26
CA GLU A 119 -8.63 2.40 0.14
C GLU A 119 -7.28 1.82 -0.27
N PHE A 120 -7.18 1.45 -1.54
CA PHE A 120 -5.93 0.98 -2.11
C PHE A 120 -5.33 2.10 -2.96
N ASN A 121 -4.10 2.48 -2.67
CA ASN A 121 -3.35 3.47 -3.45
C ASN A 121 -2.13 2.82 -4.07
N LEU A 122 -1.78 3.23 -5.30
CA LEU A 122 -0.58 2.75 -5.97
C LEU A 122 0.57 3.73 -5.82
N TYR A 123 1.77 3.20 -5.72
CA TYR A 123 3.03 3.92 -5.70
C TYR A 123 3.96 3.33 -6.74
N GLN A 124 4.74 4.18 -7.40
CA GLN A 124 5.77 3.76 -8.35
C GLN A 124 7.02 4.63 -8.18
N LYS A 125 8.18 4.07 -8.46
CA LYS A 125 9.45 4.78 -8.43
C LYS A 125 9.42 5.94 -9.42
N ASN A 126 9.76 7.15 -8.97
CA ASN A 126 9.92 8.29 -9.86
C ASN A 126 11.34 8.31 -10.45
N PRO A 127 11.52 8.14 -11.77
CA PRO A 127 12.85 8.12 -12.39
C PRO A 127 13.49 9.52 -12.51
N VAL A 128 12.74 10.60 -12.31
CA VAL A 128 13.18 11.98 -12.59
C VAL A 128 13.72 12.70 -11.35
N ASN A 129 13.36 12.26 -10.14
CA ASN A 129 13.50 13.06 -8.92
C ASN A 129 14.59 12.54 -7.95
N GLU A 130 15.73 12.06 -8.46
CA GLU A 130 16.80 11.53 -7.60
C GLU A 130 17.39 12.59 -6.64
N HIS A 131 17.39 13.87 -7.04
CA HIS A 131 18.06 14.95 -6.31
C HIS A 131 17.16 15.77 -5.36
N HIS A 132 15.82 15.73 -5.50
CA HIS A 132 14.92 16.67 -4.80
C HIS A 132 13.85 16.03 -3.91
N TRP A 133 13.66 14.71 -3.91
CA TRP A 133 12.52 14.12 -3.20
C TRP A 133 12.57 14.31 -1.67
N ARG A 134 13.78 14.38 -1.07
CA ARG A 134 13.95 14.69 0.37
C ARG A 134 13.67 16.15 0.74
N ALA A 135 13.58 17.06 -0.22
CA ALA A 135 13.44 18.50 0.04
C ALA A 135 11.99 18.94 0.28
N ASN A 136 10.99 18.12 -0.09
CA ASN A 136 9.57 18.53 -0.09
C ASN A 136 8.64 17.61 0.72
N ILE A 137 9.19 16.69 1.53
CA ILE A 137 8.36 15.88 2.41
C ILE A 137 8.00 16.72 3.63
N ALA A 138 6.76 17.21 3.63
CA ALA A 138 6.08 17.65 4.84
C ALA A 138 6.32 16.60 5.94
N ARG A 139 6.83 17.08 7.07
CA ARG A 139 7.20 16.30 8.26
C ARG A 139 6.21 15.15 8.51
N PRO A 140 6.68 13.96 8.92
CA PRO A 140 5.79 12.89 9.35
C PRO A 140 4.78 13.44 10.36
N ALA A 141 3.49 13.13 10.16
CA ALA A 141 2.37 13.63 10.97
C ALA A 141 2.40 13.21 12.46
N GLY A 142 3.54 12.75 12.98
CA GLY A 142 3.76 12.32 14.35
C GLY A 142 4.60 13.27 15.22
N GLU A 143 5.23 14.31 14.67
CA GLU A 143 6.00 15.28 15.47
C GLU A 143 5.25 16.61 15.62
N ILE A 144 4.36 16.67 16.60
CA ILE A 144 3.87 17.93 17.16
C ILE A 144 4.80 18.27 18.35
N ASP A 145 5.74 19.19 18.15
CA ASP A 145 6.54 19.76 19.25
C ASP A 145 5.65 20.70 20.08
N ILE A 146 4.86 20.12 21.01
CA ILE A 146 4.25 20.86 22.10
C ILE A 146 5.31 21.03 23.18
N ARG A 147 6.05 22.15 23.11
CA ARG A 147 6.92 22.56 24.22
C ARG A 147 6.04 22.98 25.41
N PRO A 148 6.22 22.40 26.61
CA PRO A 148 5.63 22.96 27.81
C PRO A 148 6.38 24.24 28.18
N ARG A 149 5.60 25.25 28.58
CA ARG A 149 6.10 26.55 29.06
C ARG A 149 6.58 26.43 30.50
#